data_AF-A0AAJ1SUB5-F1
#
_entry.id   AF-A0AAJ1SUB5-F1
#
_cell.length_a   1.000
_cell.length_b   1.000
_cell.length_c   1.000
_cell.angle_alpha   90.00
_cell.angle_beta   90.00
_cell.angle_gamma   90.00
#
_symmetry.space_group_name_H-M   'P 1'
#
loop_
_entity.id
_entity.type
_entity.pdbx_description
1 polymer ?
#
loop_
_entity_poly.entity_id
_entity_poly.type
_entity_poly.pdbx_seq_one_letter_code
_entity_poly.pdbx_strand_id
1 'polypeptide(L)'
;MAIDLVECSNCVTDEHVKLVERLTGTQKKLKCSNCGQEWLRGEPARQKIHLPSLEEIKKRFPKPGDVDPNKLARANELKLEFLRREPEPVPSVAPYWAKYQQVFSGDGLAKADPRDFKDFANSNVGANPGNMSVFNEAWNEMGAEAGAAQVRNAVEYLIRGTSPVDLEDRLTALINDTTSLGMKGFKEALLTKVLCIVYPDRFLTILMYTGAVGKREIARSLWGLELPDPARVDWTIGRLILWSNDLLLALLGEGFRHQQHAAEFLWWAKDKA
;
A
#
# COMPACT_ATOMS: atom_id res chain seq x y z
N MET A 1 16.51 9.59 -40.20
CA MET A 1 16.87 8.21 -40.59
C MET A 1 18.37 8.08 -40.40
N ALA A 2 18.82 7.33 -39.39
CA ALA A 2 20.25 7.15 -39.14
C ALA A 2 20.82 6.19 -40.20
N ILE A 3 21.80 6.66 -40.97
CA ILE A 3 22.50 5.87 -41.97
C ILE A 3 23.37 4.87 -41.22
N ASP A 4 22.91 3.63 -41.17
CA ASP A 4 23.51 2.54 -40.39
C ASP A 4 24.68 1.93 -41.18
N LEU A 5 25.81 2.63 -41.33
CA LEU A 5 27.00 2.20 -42.08
C LEU A 5 27.43 0.76 -41.70
N VAL A 6 27.26 -0.21 -42.60
CA VAL A 6 27.63 -1.65 -42.44
C VAL A 6 29.01 -1.94 -43.04
N GLU A 7 29.92 -0.98 -42.97
CA GLU A 7 31.20 -1.09 -43.67
C GLU A 7 32.18 -1.98 -42.90
N CYS A 8 32.92 -2.80 -43.65
CA CYS A 8 34.09 -3.47 -43.11
C CYS A 8 35.19 -2.44 -42.86
N SER A 9 35.76 -2.37 -41.65
CA SER A 9 36.83 -1.41 -41.34
C SER A 9 38.09 -1.57 -42.20
N ASN A 10 38.34 -2.77 -42.73
CA ASN A 10 39.51 -3.06 -43.56
C ASN A 10 39.28 -2.82 -45.05
N CYS A 11 38.07 -3.07 -45.56
CA CYS A 11 37.77 -2.89 -46.98
C CYS A 11 37.06 -1.56 -47.28
N VAL A 12 36.59 -0.87 -46.24
CA VAL A 12 35.83 0.39 -46.31
C VAL A 12 34.66 0.29 -47.31
N THR A 13 34.02 -0.88 -47.32
CA THR A 13 32.87 -1.22 -48.16
C THR A 13 32.00 -2.25 -47.45
N ASP A 14 30.71 -2.24 -47.75
CA ASP A 14 29.72 -3.21 -47.27
C ASP A 14 29.44 -4.35 -48.27
N GLU A 15 29.92 -4.23 -49.52
CA GLU A 15 29.62 -5.17 -50.62
C GLU A 15 30.00 -6.63 -50.30
N HIS A 16 31.00 -6.82 -49.45
CA HIS A 16 31.51 -8.13 -49.08
C HIS A 16 31.11 -8.57 -47.67
N VAL A 17 30.29 -7.78 -46.96
CA VAL A 17 29.90 -8.04 -45.57
C VAL A 17 28.72 -9.00 -45.53
N LYS A 18 28.95 -10.16 -44.91
CA LYS A 18 27.94 -11.21 -44.74
C LYS A 18 27.57 -11.36 -43.27
N LEU A 19 26.28 -11.54 -43.01
CA LEU A 19 25.80 -11.95 -41.71
C LEU A 19 26.18 -13.41 -41.46
N VAL A 20 26.97 -13.65 -40.41
CA VAL A 20 27.35 -15.00 -39.99
C VAL A 20 26.30 -15.57 -39.06
N GLU A 21 25.88 -14.79 -38.07
CA GLU A 21 24.99 -15.26 -37.02
C GLU A 21 24.17 -14.11 -36.43
N ARG A 22 22.92 -14.38 -36.06
CA ARG A 22 22.11 -13.48 -35.25
C ARG A 22 22.20 -13.93 -33.80
N LEU A 23 22.71 -13.05 -32.94
CA LEU A 23 22.82 -13.29 -31.50
C LEU A 23 21.57 -12.72 -30.80
N THR A 24 21.60 -12.63 -29.47
CA THR A 24 20.46 -12.16 -28.69
C THR A 24 20.26 -10.64 -28.84
N GLY A 25 19.01 -10.19 -28.79
CA GLY A 25 18.68 -8.76 -28.90
C GLY A 25 18.82 -8.25 -30.34
N THR A 26 19.50 -7.12 -30.53
CA THR A 26 19.83 -6.61 -31.87
C THR A 26 21.23 -7.02 -32.32
N GLN A 27 21.96 -7.76 -31.48
CA GLN A 27 23.34 -8.16 -31.73
C GLN A 27 23.44 -9.18 -32.87
N LYS A 28 24.39 -8.95 -33.78
CA LYS A 28 24.67 -9.78 -34.95
C LYS A 28 26.17 -9.93 -35.12
N LYS A 29 26.61 -11.11 -35.55
CA LYS A 29 27.98 -11.37 -35.95
C LYS A 29 28.10 -11.24 -37.46
N LEU A 30 28.97 -10.33 -37.92
CA LEU A 30 29.23 -10.05 -39.32
C LEU A 30 30.63 -10.54 -39.69
N LYS A 31 30.82 -10.89 -40.97
CA LYS A 31 32.11 -11.26 -41.55
C LYS A 31 32.29 -10.66 -42.93
N CYS A 32 33.43 -10.05 -43.19
CA CYS A 32 33.81 -9.66 -44.54
C CYS A 32 34.34 -10.89 -45.30
N SER A 33 33.71 -11.22 -46.42
CA SER A 33 34.11 -12.32 -47.28
C SER A 33 35.36 -12.05 -48.12
N ASN A 34 35.80 -10.78 -48.22
CA ASN A 34 37.01 -10.39 -48.94
C ASN A 34 38.26 -10.47 -48.04
N CYS A 35 38.27 -9.80 -46.89
CA CYS A 35 39.43 -9.78 -45.98
C CYS A 35 39.33 -10.77 -44.80
N GLY A 36 38.19 -11.46 -44.64
CA GLY A 36 37.97 -12.45 -43.59
C GLY A 36 37.65 -11.89 -42.20
N GLN A 37 37.66 -10.58 -42.00
CA GLN A 37 37.44 -9.95 -40.69
C GLN A 37 36.04 -10.22 -40.14
N GLU A 38 35.94 -10.55 -38.85
CA GLU A 38 34.68 -10.78 -38.12
C GLU A 38 34.49 -9.73 -37.02
N TRP A 39 33.25 -9.25 -36.84
CA TRP A 39 32.91 -8.32 -35.76
C TRP A 39 31.46 -8.46 -35.30
N LEU A 40 31.16 -7.98 -34.10
CA LEU A 40 29.82 -7.92 -33.54
C LEU A 40 29.23 -6.51 -33.75
N ARG A 41 27.94 -6.45 -34.06
CA ARG A 41 27.18 -5.20 -34.20
C ARG A 41 25.83 -5.30 -33.51
N GLY A 42 25.40 -4.20 -32.89
CA GLY A 42 24.15 -4.14 -32.14
C GLY A 42 24.37 -4.48 -30.66
N GLU A 43 23.29 -4.36 -29.89
CA GLU A 43 23.34 -4.56 -28.44
C GLU A 43 22.85 -5.97 -28.10
N PRO A 44 23.54 -6.67 -27.17
CA PRO A 44 23.02 -7.94 -26.65
C PRO A 44 21.67 -7.67 -25.98
N ALA A 45 20.79 -8.68 -25.96
CA ALA A 45 19.53 -8.56 -25.24
C ALA A 45 19.83 -8.19 -23.77
N ARG A 46 19.24 -7.09 -23.28
CA ARG A 46 19.27 -6.80 -21.84
C ARG A 46 18.73 -8.02 -21.10
N GLN A 47 19.51 -8.57 -20.18
CA GLN A 47 19.03 -9.61 -19.30
C GLN A 47 17.80 -9.06 -18.56
N LYS A 48 16.67 -9.74 -18.71
CA LYS A 48 15.48 -9.42 -17.92
C LYS A 48 15.81 -9.73 -16.47
N ILE A 49 15.97 -8.69 -15.65
CA ILE A 49 16.03 -8.85 -14.20
C ILE A 49 14.71 -9.53 -13.81
N HIS A 50 14.81 -10.72 -13.22
CA HIS A 50 13.64 -11.44 -12.76
C HIS A 50 13.13 -10.72 -11.51
N LEU A 51 12.03 -9.98 -11.65
CA LEU A 51 11.35 -9.38 -10.52
C LEU A 51 10.72 -10.53 -9.69
N PRO A 52 10.91 -10.55 -8.37
CA PRO A 52 10.33 -11.59 -7.53
C PRO A 52 8.79 -11.55 -7.65
N SER A 53 8.19 -12.73 -7.66
CA SER A 53 6.75 -12.89 -7.62
C SER A 53 6.15 -12.35 -6.31
N LEU A 54 4.85 -12.07 -6.32
CA LEU A 54 4.13 -11.61 -5.12
C LEU A 54 4.30 -12.59 -3.94
N GLU A 55 4.27 -13.89 -4.21
CA GLU A 55 4.47 -14.93 -3.20
C GLU A 55 5.89 -14.93 -2.61
N GLU A 56 6.91 -14.70 -3.44
CA GLU A 56 8.30 -14.59 -2.96
C GLU A 56 8.51 -13.33 -2.13
N ILE A 57 7.87 -12.23 -2.54
CA ILE A 57 7.84 -10.97 -1.79
C ILE A 57 7.17 -11.18 -0.43
N LYS A 58 6.00 -11.81 -0.40
CA LYS A 58 5.22 -12.07 0.82
C LYS A 58 5.96 -12.98 1.80
N LYS A 59 6.71 -13.98 1.30
CA LYS A 59 7.54 -14.87 2.13
C LYS A 59 8.63 -14.15 2.94
N ARG A 60 9.08 -12.98 2.47
CA ARG A 60 10.09 -12.14 3.13
C ARG A 60 9.47 -11.15 4.14
N PHE A 61 8.14 -11.05 4.20
CA PHE A 61 7.45 -10.21 5.17
C PHE A 61 7.57 -10.84 6.58
N PRO A 62 7.76 -10.04 7.65
CA PRO A 62 7.79 -10.53 9.02
C PRO A 62 6.54 -11.34 9.40
N LYS A 63 6.71 -12.36 10.23
CA LYS A 63 5.67 -13.29 10.68
C LYS A 63 5.60 -13.32 12.21
N PRO A 64 4.49 -13.81 12.80
CA PRO A 64 4.40 -13.95 14.24
C PRO A 64 5.54 -14.78 14.87
N GLY A 65 6.04 -15.77 14.14
CA GLY A 65 7.17 -16.60 14.57
C GLY A 65 8.54 -15.91 14.59
N ASP A 66 8.65 -14.71 14.02
CA ASP A 66 9.91 -13.93 14.01
C ASP A 66 10.08 -13.09 15.27
N VAL A 67 9.10 -13.10 16.20
CA VAL A 67 9.14 -12.35 17.45
C VAL A 67 9.97 -13.06 18.51
N ASP A 68 10.83 -12.31 19.20
CA ASP A 68 11.56 -12.82 20.37
C ASP A 68 10.58 -13.34 21.45
N PRO A 69 10.75 -14.57 21.95
CA PRO A 69 9.81 -15.15 22.92
C PRO A 69 9.60 -14.31 24.19
N ASN A 70 10.61 -13.56 24.65
CA ASN A 70 10.47 -12.69 25.83
C ASN A 70 9.62 -11.47 25.51
N LYS A 71 9.79 -10.89 24.31
CA LYS A 71 8.93 -9.79 23.84
C LYS A 71 7.48 -10.25 23.66
N LEU A 72 7.28 -11.44 23.11
CA LEU A 72 5.95 -12.04 22.97
C LEU A 72 5.30 -12.29 24.35
N ALA A 73 6.05 -12.87 25.30
CA ALA A 73 5.57 -13.07 26.67
C ALA A 73 5.18 -11.75 27.34
N ARG A 74 6.02 -10.72 27.20
CA ARG A 74 5.76 -9.38 27.74
C ARG A 74 4.50 -8.75 27.13
N ALA A 75 4.32 -8.83 25.82
CA ALA A 75 3.12 -8.33 25.15
C ALA A 75 1.85 -9.05 25.65
N ASN A 76 1.93 -10.36 25.90
CA ASN A 76 0.83 -11.14 26.47
C ASN A 76 0.50 -10.75 27.92
N GLU A 77 1.49 -10.46 28.76
CA GLU A 77 1.27 -9.93 30.11
C GLU A 77 0.51 -8.60 30.08
N LEU A 78 0.96 -7.68 29.22
CA LEU A 78 0.31 -6.38 29.01
C LEU A 78 -1.13 -6.57 28.53
N LYS A 79 -1.37 -7.51 27.61
CA LYS A 79 -2.72 -7.84 27.14
C LYS A 79 -3.61 -8.32 28.28
N LEU A 80 -3.13 -9.24 29.12
CA LEU A 80 -3.88 -9.72 30.28
C LEU A 80 -4.16 -8.61 31.30
N GLU A 81 -3.25 -7.66 31.48
CA GLU A 81 -3.47 -6.48 32.31
C GLU A 81 -4.56 -5.57 31.72
N PHE A 82 -4.51 -5.31 30.41
CA PHE A 82 -5.49 -4.47 29.72
C PHE A 82 -6.89 -5.08 29.76
N LEU A 83 -7.02 -6.37 29.45
CA LEU A 83 -8.32 -7.06 29.45
C LEU A 83 -8.97 -7.10 30.84
N ARG A 84 -8.17 -7.19 31.92
CA ARG A 84 -8.67 -7.11 33.30
C ARG A 84 -9.26 -5.76 33.67
N ARG A 85 -8.86 -4.68 32.98
CA ARG A 85 -9.38 -3.34 33.25
C ARG A 85 -10.75 -3.09 32.64
N GLU A 86 -11.15 -3.91 31.66
CA GLU A 86 -12.40 -3.77 30.90
C GLU A 86 -12.73 -2.31 30.55
N PRO A 87 -11.93 -1.66 29.69
CA PRO A 87 -12.19 -0.27 29.33
C PRO A 87 -13.60 -0.13 28.74
N GLU A 88 -14.33 0.88 29.23
CA GLU A 88 -15.67 1.19 28.77
C GLU A 88 -15.64 1.64 27.30
N PRO A 89 -16.50 1.07 26.43
CA PRO A 89 -16.59 1.51 25.04
C PRO A 89 -16.96 3.00 24.94
N VAL A 90 -16.33 3.71 24.02
CA VAL A 90 -16.69 5.11 23.76
C VAL A 90 -18.09 5.17 23.09
N PRO A 91 -19.13 5.74 23.74
CA PRO A 91 -20.52 5.59 23.28
C PRO A 91 -20.81 6.15 21.89
N SER A 92 -20.04 7.14 21.45
CA SER A 92 -20.21 7.78 20.14
C SER A 92 -19.71 6.94 18.97
N VAL A 93 -18.88 5.91 19.23
CA VAL A 93 -18.20 5.18 18.15
C VAL A 93 -19.14 4.24 17.42
N ALA A 94 -19.93 3.43 18.12
CA ALA A 94 -20.85 2.49 17.48
C ALA A 94 -21.90 3.18 16.59
N PRO A 95 -22.58 4.26 17.02
CA PRO A 95 -23.50 5.02 16.16
C PRO A 95 -22.80 5.66 14.95
N TYR A 96 -21.58 6.19 15.14
CA TYR A 96 -20.80 6.77 14.05
C TYR A 96 -20.43 5.71 13.00
N TRP A 97 -19.99 4.53 13.44
CA TRP A 97 -19.64 3.42 12.55
C TRP A 97 -20.86 2.93 11.78
N ALA A 98 -22.00 2.74 12.45
CA ALA A 98 -23.25 2.36 11.81
C ALA A 98 -23.68 3.37 10.73
N LYS A 99 -23.60 4.67 11.02
CA LYS A 99 -23.87 5.73 10.04
C LYS A 99 -22.96 5.57 8.81
N TYR A 100 -21.66 5.45 9.00
CA TYR A 100 -20.72 5.44 7.87
C TYR A 100 -20.66 4.10 7.13
N GLN A 101 -21.04 2.99 7.77
CA GLN A 101 -21.32 1.73 7.07
C GLN A 101 -22.49 1.90 6.10
N GLN A 102 -23.55 2.60 6.51
CA GLN A 102 -24.65 2.93 5.61
C GLN A 102 -24.19 3.89 4.50
N VAL A 103 -23.47 4.97 4.82
CA VAL A 103 -22.94 5.92 3.84
C VAL A 103 -22.02 5.25 2.82
N PHE A 104 -21.16 4.31 3.24
CA PHE A 104 -20.23 3.63 2.32
C PHE A 104 -20.81 2.34 1.71
N SER A 105 -22.06 1.98 1.99
CA SER A 105 -22.78 0.90 1.32
C SER A 105 -22.98 1.18 -0.17
N GLY A 106 -23.32 0.17 -0.98
CA GLY A 106 -23.49 0.34 -2.42
C GLY A 106 -24.56 1.37 -2.76
N ASP A 107 -25.71 1.29 -2.08
CA ASP A 107 -26.81 2.24 -2.28
C ASP A 107 -26.58 3.57 -1.57
N GLY A 108 -25.95 3.56 -0.41
CA GLY A 108 -25.71 4.76 0.38
C GLY A 108 -24.69 5.69 -0.25
N LEU A 109 -23.62 5.16 -0.84
CA LEU A 109 -22.51 5.97 -1.36
C LEU A 109 -22.97 6.92 -2.47
N ALA A 110 -23.84 6.42 -3.35
CA ALA A 110 -24.40 7.21 -4.44
C ALA A 110 -25.34 8.32 -3.98
N LYS A 111 -25.99 8.17 -2.81
CA LYS A 111 -27.05 9.06 -2.30
C LYS A 111 -26.61 9.92 -1.12
N ALA A 112 -25.44 9.66 -0.55
CA ALA A 112 -24.96 10.35 0.65
C ALA A 112 -24.80 11.85 0.42
N ASP A 113 -25.11 12.63 1.45
CA ASP A 113 -24.98 14.08 1.44
C ASP A 113 -23.49 14.45 1.34
N PRO A 114 -23.10 15.43 0.49
CA PRO A 114 -21.74 15.97 0.48
C PRO A 114 -21.15 16.25 1.86
N ARG A 115 -21.99 16.72 2.80
CA ARG A 115 -21.60 17.00 4.18
C ARG A 115 -21.18 15.76 4.94
N ASP A 116 -21.76 14.59 4.66
CA ASP A 116 -21.34 13.34 5.30
C ASP A 116 -19.87 13.02 5.00
N PHE A 117 -19.41 13.26 3.77
CA PHE A 117 -17.99 13.04 3.43
C PHE A 117 -17.06 14.06 4.08
N LYS A 118 -17.48 15.32 4.18
CA LYS A 118 -16.71 16.37 4.85
C LYS A 118 -16.61 16.11 6.36
N ASP A 119 -17.72 15.73 6.99
CA ASP A 119 -17.80 15.40 8.41
C ASP A 119 -17.03 14.09 8.71
N PHE A 120 -17.05 13.12 7.79
CA PHE A 120 -16.23 11.91 7.89
C PHE A 120 -14.75 12.25 7.99
N ALA A 121 -14.26 13.04 7.03
CA ALA A 121 -12.86 13.39 6.92
C ALA A 121 -12.35 14.14 8.14
N ASN A 122 -13.17 15.01 8.73
CA ASN A 122 -12.79 15.86 9.86
C ASN A 122 -13.12 15.26 11.24
N SER A 123 -13.69 14.06 11.31
CA SER A 123 -14.05 13.42 12.57
C SER A 123 -12.91 12.58 13.13
N ASN A 124 -12.70 12.68 14.45
CA ASN A 124 -11.77 11.84 15.20
C ASN A 124 -12.46 10.62 15.86
N VAL A 125 -13.78 10.46 15.66
CA VAL A 125 -14.54 9.36 16.27
C VAL A 125 -14.09 8.03 15.69
N GLY A 126 -13.77 7.08 16.58
CA GLY A 126 -13.33 5.71 16.28
C GLY A 126 -11.89 5.57 15.75
N ALA A 127 -11.37 6.58 15.06
CA ALA A 127 -9.98 6.69 14.65
C ALA A 127 -9.66 8.14 14.23
N ASN A 128 -8.48 8.65 14.61
CA ASN A 128 -8.05 10.01 14.32
C ASN A 128 -7.20 10.05 13.02
N PRO A 129 -7.68 10.68 11.94
CA PRO A 129 -6.94 10.75 10.67
C PRO A 129 -5.82 11.80 10.65
N GLY A 130 -5.67 12.62 11.69
CA GLY A 130 -4.66 13.67 11.80
C GLY A 130 -5.11 15.00 11.20
N ASN A 131 -4.15 15.80 10.73
CA ASN A 131 -4.42 17.13 10.18
C ASN A 131 -5.03 17.04 8.77
N MET A 132 -6.26 17.55 8.60
CA MET A 132 -7.03 17.52 7.35
C MET A 132 -6.97 18.82 6.55
N SER A 133 -6.00 19.70 6.77
CA SER A 133 -5.89 20.99 6.06
C SER A 133 -5.87 20.84 4.55
N VAL A 134 -5.04 19.93 4.02
CA VAL A 134 -4.92 19.67 2.57
C VAL A 134 -6.24 19.21 1.96
N PHE A 135 -6.97 18.34 2.66
CA PHE A 135 -8.30 17.90 2.23
C PHE A 135 -9.30 19.06 2.24
N ASN A 136 -9.31 19.86 3.32
CA ASN A 136 -10.25 20.97 3.46
C ASN A 136 -9.99 22.09 2.45
N GLU A 137 -8.72 22.41 2.15
CA GLU A 137 -8.32 23.35 1.10
C GLU A 137 -8.85 22.87 -0.27
N ALA A 138 -8.53 21.63 -0.65
CA ALA A 138 -9.00 21.05 -1.92
C ALA A 138 -10.54 21.00 -1.99
N TRP A 139 -11.21 20.61 -0.90
CA TRP A 139 -12.67 20.59 -0.82
C TRP A 139 -13.27 21.99 -1.04
N ASN A 140 -12.69 23.01 -0.41
CA ASN A 140 -13.19 24.38 -0.51
C ASN A 140 -12.95 24.97 -1.92
N GLU A 141 -11.82 24.65 -2.55
CA GLU A 141 -11.51 25.06 -3.93
C GLU A 141 -12.48 24.45 -4.95
N MET A 142 -12.81 23.16 -4.79
CA MET A 142 -13.68 22.44 -5.71
C MET A 142 -15.18 22.71 -5.50
N GLY A 143 -15.56 23.02 -4.26
CA GLY A 143 -16.96 23.05 -3.83
C GLY A 143 -17.49 21.67 -3.41
N ALA A 144 -18.56 21.68 -2.61
CA ALA A 144 -19.05 20.49 -1.91
C ALA A 144 -19.45 19.34 -2.84
N GLU A 145 -20.15 19.62 -3.93
CA GLU A 145 -20.62 18.57 -4.85
C GLU A 145 -19.47 17.89 -5.59
N ALA A 146 -18.52 18.67 -6.11
CA ALA A 146 -17.36 18.13 -6.82
C ALA A 146 -16.41 17.37 -5.88
N GLY A 147 -16.19 17.89 -4.66
CA GLY A 147 -15.44 17.20 -3.61
C GLY A 147 -16.09 15.89 -3.21
N ALA A 148 -17.41 15.89 -2.99
CA ALA A 148 -18.17 14.68 -2.69
C ALA A 148 -18.11 13.66 -3.84
N ALA A 149 -18.22 14.09 -5.09
CA ALA A 149 -18.07 13.22 -6.25
C ALA A 149 -16.69 12.54 -6.30
N GLN A 150 -15.61 13.26 -6.01
CA GLN A 150 -14.27 12.64 -5.96
C GLN A 150 -14.13 11.67 -4.78
N VAL A 151 -14.64 12.00 -3.60
CA VAL A 151 -14.63 11.05 -2.46
C VAL A 151 -15.44 9.80 -2.80
N ARG A 152 -16.62 9.94 -3.41
CA ARG A 152 -17.43 8.79 -3.88
C ARG A 152 -16.65 7.92 -4.85
N ASN A 153 -16.00 8.51 -5.85
CA ASN A 153 -15.20 7.77 -6.83
C ASN A 153 -14.02 7.03 -6.17
N ALA A 154 -13.32 7.69 -5.24
CA ALA A 154 -12.22 7.08 -4.50
C ALA A 154 -12.69 5.89 -3.65
N VAL A 155 -13.79 6.06 -2.92
CA VAL A 155 -14.36 5.01 -2.05
C VAL A 155 -14.93 3.86 -2.86
N GLU A 156 -15.67 4.13 -3.93
CA GLU A 156 -16.21 3.12 -4.83
C GLU A 156 -15.09 2.31 -5.47
N TYR A 157 -14.06 2.98 -5.98
CA TYR A 157 -12.88 2.32 -6.52
C TYR A 157 -12.19 1.46 -5.46
N LEU A 158 -11.93 2.00 -4.27
CA LEU A 158 -11.26 1.26 -3.19
C LEU A 158 -12.02 0.00 -2.78
N ILE A 159 -13.35 0.08 -2.62
CA ILE A 159 -14.15 -1.02 -2.06
C ILE A 159 -14.56 -1.99 -3.17
N ARG A 160 -15.08 -1.47 -4.29
CA ARG A 160 -15.78 -2.23 -5.34
C ARG A 160 -15.11 -2.20 -6.72
N GLY A 161 -14.02 -1.47 -6.88
CA GLY A 161 -13.22 -1.47 -8.11
C GLY A 161 -12.78 -2.89 -8.51
N THR A 162 -12.85 -3.18 -9.80
CA THR A 162 -12.52 -4.48 -10.38
C THR A 162 -11.13 -4.54 -11.03
N SER A 163 -10.46 -3.39 -11.16
CA SER A 163 -9.14 -3.28 -11.79
C SER A 163 -8.25 -2.26 -11.07
N PRO A 164 -7.13 -2.68 -10.48
CA PRO A 164 -6.72 -4.07 -10.25
C PRO A 164 -7.71 -4.80 -9.31
N VAL A 165 -7.73 -6.13 -9.38
CA VAL A 165 -8.62 -6.96 -8.53
C VAL A 165 -8.26 -6.79 -7.05
N ASP A 166 -6.95 -6.74 -6.78
CA ASP A 166 -6.42 -6.69 -5.43
C ASP A 166 -6.69 -5.34 -4.74
N LEU A 167 -7.21 -5.42 -3.50
CA LEU A 167 -7.50 -4.26 -2.67
C LEU A 167 -6.25 -3.42 -2.38
N GLU A 168 -5.11 -4.09 -2.19
CA GLU A 168 -3.81 -3.49 -1.86
C GLU A 168 -3.31 -2.57 -2.97
N ASP A 169 -3.50 -3.01 -4.22
CA ASP A 169 -3.06 -2.26 -5.40
C ASP A 169 -4.01 -1.08 -5.67
N ARG A 170 -5.33 -1.25 -5.44
CA ARG A 170 -6.30 -0.13 -5.49
C ARG A 170 -6.03 0.91 -4.42
N LEU A 171 -5.74 0.49 -3.19
CA LEU A 171 -5.34 1.38 -2.09
C LEU A 171 -4.06 2.15 -2.44
N THR A 172 -3.05 1.45 -2.95
CA THR A 172 -1.79 2.07 -3.40
C THR A 172 -2.04 3.13 -4.48
N ALA A 173 -2.88 2.80 -5.46
CA ALA A 173 -3.18 3.70 -6.57
C ALA A 173 -3.84 5.01 -6.12
N LEU A 174 -4.73 4.94 -5.11
CA LEU A 174 -5.35 6.12 -4.52
C LEU A 174 -4.39 6.93 -3.64
N ILE A 175 -3.52 6.26 -2.88
CA ILE A 175 -2.52 6.96 -2.04
C ILE A 175 -1.52 7.71 -2.92
N ASN A 176 -1.00 7.06 -3.96
CA ASN A 176 0.06 7.60 -4.82
C ASN A 176 -0.45 8.50 -5.96
N ASP A 177 -1.75 8.78 -6.04
CA ASP A 177 -2.36 9.57 -7.13
C ASP A 177 -2.09 8.99 -8.54
N THR A 178 -1.92 7.66 -8.65
CA THR A 178 -1.68 7.04 -9.98
C THR A 178 -2.96 6.89 -10.79
N THR A 179 -4.11 7.30 -10.23
CA THR A 179 -5.41 7.33 -10.90
C THR A 179 -6.05 8.69 -10.71
N SER A 180 -6.86 9.12 -11.66
CA SER A 180 -7.66 10.35 -11.55
C SER A 180 -8.87 10.22 -10.61
N LEU A 181 -9.00 9.08 -9.90
CA LEU A 181 -10.13 8.76 -9.03
C LEU A 181 -9.91 9.23 -7.58
N GLY A 182 -8.69 9.64 -7.23
CA GLY A 182 -8.36 10.11 -5.89
C GLY A 182 -8.91 11.52 -5.60
N MET A 183 -9.14 11.80 -4.31
CA MET A 183 -9.38 13.14 -3.80
C MET A 183 -8.12 13.65 -3.08
N LYS A 184 -7.67 14.87 -3.41
CA LYS A 184 -6.49 15.48 -2.77
C LYS A 184 -6.74 15.59 -1.26
N GLY A 185 -5.76 15.14 -0.47
CA GLY A 185 -5.87 15.05 1.00
C GLY A 185 -6.70 13.86 1.53
N PHE A 186 -7.45 13.15 0.68
CA PHE A 186 -8.15 11.90 1.03
C PHE A 186 -7.23 10.69 0.78
N LYS A 187 -6.23 10.54 1.65
CA LYS A 187 -5.09 9.63 1.47
C LYS A 187 -5.09 8.49 2.49
N GLU A 188 -3.91 7.94 2.75
CA GLU A 188 -3.68 6.74 3.58
C GLU A 188 -4.56 6.69 4.83
N ALA A 189 -4.57 7.75 5.65
CA ALA A 189 -5.32 7.76 6.90
C ALA A 189 -6.84 7.60 6.67
N LEU A 190 -7.41 8.38 5.75
CA LEU A 190 -8.85 8.39 5.47
C LEU A 190 -9.28 7.13 4.71
N LEU A 191 -8.48 6.67 3.73
CA LEU A 191 -8.72 5.43 3.00
C LEU A 191 -8.68 4.22 3.93
N THR A 192 -7.71 4.17 4.85
CA THR A 192 -7.64 3.11 5.87
C THR A 192 -8.82 3.20 6.85
N LYS A 193 -9.26 4.41 7.21
CA LYS A 193 -10.45 4.61 8.06
C LYS A 193 -11.72 4.09 7.38
N VAL A 194 -11.86 4.27 6.06
CA VAL A 194 -12.95 3.66 5.28
C VAL A 194 -12.89 2.14 5.41
N LEU A 195 -11.70 1.52 5.25
CA LEU A 195 -11.55 0.07 5.40
C LEU A 195 -11.92 -0.42 6.81
N CYS A 196 -11.55 0.32 7.86
CA CYS A 196 -11.93 0.00 9.25
C CYS A 196 -13.45 0.01 9.45
N ILE A 197 -14.18 0.89 8.77
CA ILE A 197 -15.65 0.99 8.91
C ILE A 197 -16.35 -0.07 8.07
N VAL A 198 -15.90 -0.27 6.84
CA VAL A 198 -16.53 -1.19 5.88
C VAL A 198 -16.23 -2.66 6.23
N TYR A 199 -15.05 -2.92 6.79
CA TYR A 199 -14.59 -4.25 7.18
C TYR A 199 -14.14 -4.24 8.65
N PRO A 200 -15.07 -4.00 9.60
CA PRO A 200 -14.75 -3.75 11.01
C PRO A 200 -14.08 -4.93 11.71
N ASP A 201 -14.30 -6.15 11.22
CA ASP A 201 -13.70 -7.37 11.78
C ASP A 201 -12.32 -7.69 11.18
N ARG A 202 -11.94 -7.00 10.10
CA ARG A 202 -10.69 -7.27 9.36
C ARG A 202 -9.59 -6.23 9.57
N PHE A 203 -9.92 -5.00 9.97
CA PHE A 203 -8.94 -3.93 10.05
C PHE A 203 -8.86 -3.32 11.45
N LEU A 204 -7.64 -3.19 11.95
CA LEU A 204 -7.33 -2.42 13.16
C LEU A 204 -7.46 -0.92 12.87
N THR A 205 -7.96 -0.16 13.84
CA THR A 205 -8.12 1.31 13.76
C THR A 205 -6.79 2.06 13.93
N ILE A 206 -5.72 1.55 13.29
CA ILE A 206 -4.39 2.16 13.19
C ILE A 206 -4.23 2.63 11.74
N LEU A 207 -4.46 3.92 11.52
CA LEU A 207 -4.71 4.45 10.18
C LEU A 207 -3.46 4.60 9.30
N MET A 208 -2.27 4.65 9.91
CA MET A 208 -1.00 4.88 9.21
C MET A 208 -0.09 3.66 9.32
N TYR A 209 0.68 3.38 8.27
CA TYR A 209 1.75 2.41 8.27
C TYR A 209 3.00 2.95 8.98
N THR A 210 3.39 4.19 8.66
CA THR A 210 4.55 4.88 9.25
C THR A 210 4.17 5.95 10.27
N GLY A 211 5.18 6.55 10.91
CA GLY A 211 5.03 7.62 11.89
C GLY A 211 5.03 7.11 13.33
N ALA A 212 5.10 8.02 14.29
CA ALA A 212 5.13 7.70 15.74
C ALA A 212 3.87 6.95 16.22
N VAL A 213 2.82 7.01 15.42
CA VAL A 213 1.52 6.39 15.63
C VAL A 213 1.19 5.41 14.47
N GLY A 214 2.22 4.89 13.81
CA GLY A 214 2.07 3.95 12.70
C GLY A 214 2.21 2.49 13.11
N LYS A 215 1.68 1.58 12.28
CA LYS A 215 1.83 0.12 12.47
C LYS A 215 3.29 -0.31 12.64
N ARG A 216 4.24 0.30 11.91
CA ARG A 216 5.67 0.02 12.00
C ARG A 216 6.25 0.36 13.38
N GLU A 217 5.85 1.48 13.97
CA GLU A 217 6.32 1.85 15.31
C GLU A 217 5.72 0.93 16.37
N ILE A 218 4.41 0.65 16.30
CA ILE A 218 3.75 -0.28 17.22
C ILE A 218 4.41 -1.67 17.18
N ALA A 219 4.67 -2.20 15.98
CA ALA A 219 5.34 -3.48 15.81
C ALA A 219 6.73 -3.53 16.44
N ARG A 220 7.51 -2.45 16.26
CA ARG A 220 8.83 -2.28 16.85
C ARG A 220 8.77 -2.18 18.36
N SER A 221 7.94 -1.29 18.91
CA SER A 221 7.91 -1.04 20.37
C SER A 221 7.48 -2.30 21.14
N LEU A 222 6.41 -2.96 20.70
CA LEU A 222 5.83 -4.09 21.44
C LEU A 222 6.56 -5.41 21.21
N TRP A 223 6.91 -5.72 19.96
CA TRP A 223 7.43 -7.04 19.60
C TRP A 223 8.87 -7.01 19.10
N GLY A 224 9.51 -5.84 19.01
CA GLY A 224 10.85 -5.71 18.44
C GLY A 224 10.91 -6.04 16.94
N LEU A 225 9.77 -6.06 16.25
CA LEU A 225 9.70 -6.38 14.83
C LEU A 225 9.98 -5.14 13.99
N GLU A 226 11.02 -5.21 13.17
CA GLU A 226 11.28 -4.19 12.15
C GLU A 226 10.43 -4.45 10.91
N LEU A 227 9.30 -3.74 10.82
CA LEU A 227 8.52 -3.77 9.59
C LEU A 227 9.23 -3.00 8.47
N PRO A 228 9.08 -3.42 7.20
CA PRO A 228 9.91 -2.87 6.14
C PRO A 228 9.66 -1.41 5.83
N ASP A 229 10.73 -0.70 5.50
CA ASP A 229 10.69 0.72 5.19
C ASP A 229 10.15 0.93 3.76
N PRO A 230 9.07 1.70 3.55
CA PRO A 230 8.54 1.94 2.20
C PRO A 230 9.58 2.50 1.23
N ALA A 231 10.59 3.23 1.73
CA ALA A 231 11.64 3.81 0.90
C ALA A 231 12.77 2.83 0.56
N ARG A 232 12.80 1.63 1.15
CA ARG A 232 13.89 0.65 1.01
C ARG A 232 13.44 -0.71 0.45
N VAL A 233 12.15 -0.88 0.17
CA VAL A 233 11.61 -2.12 -0.38
C VAL A 233 10.77 -1.86 -1.61
N ASP A 234 10.69 -2.86 -2.49
CA ASP A 234 9.90 -2.80 -3.72
C ASP A 234 8.40 -3.06 -3.48
N TRP A 235 7.94 -2.96 -2.23
CA TRP A 235 6.55 -3.26 -1.87
C TRP A 235 5.71 -1.99 -1.92
N THR A 236 4.55 -2.11 -2.55
CA THR A 236 3.57 -1.02 -2.58
C THR A 236 3.07 -0.69 -1.17
N ILE A 237 2.77 0.57 -0.91
CA ILE A 237 2.26 1.01 0.40
C ILE A 237 0.96 0.30 0.81
N GLY A 238 0.06 -0.04 -0.13
CA GLY A 238 -1.15 -0.77 0.20
C GLY A 238 -0.89 -2.18 0.72
N ARG A 239 0.06 -2.91 0.11
CA ARG A 239 0.51 -4.23 0.63
C ARG A 239 1.12 -4.09 2.02
N LEU A 240 1.95 -3.07 2.24
CA LEU A 240 2.50 -2.79 3.56
C LEU A 240 1.41 -2.55 4.61
N ILE A 241 0.39 -1.75 4.29
CA ILE A 241 -0.74 -1.46 5.17
C ILE A 241 -1.53 -2.73 5.51
N LEU A 242 -1.87 -3.54 4.51
CA LEU A 242 -2.69 -4.75 4.70
C LEU A 242 -1.91 -5.87 5.41
N TRP A 243 -0.68 -6.15 4.98
CA TRP A 243 0.09 -7.25 5.55
C TRP A 243 0.54 -6.95 6.98
N SER A 244 0.86 -5.69 7.28
CA SER A 244 1.11 -5.30 8.68
C SER A 244 -0.15 -5.33 9.53
N ASN A 245 -1.33 -4.99 8.98
CA ASN A 245 -2.60 -5.18 9.68
C ASN A 245 -2.82 -6.65 10.06
N ASP A 246 -2.65 -7.55 9.09
CA ASP A 246 -2.87 -8.99 9.30
C ASP A 246 -1.84 -9.57 10.28
N LEU A 247 -0.58 -9.14 10.19
CA LEU A 247 0.47 -9.50 11.15
C LEU A 247 0.13 -9.06 12.57
N LEU A 248 -0.29 -7.80 12.74
CA LEU A 248 -0.67 -7.27 14.05
C LEU A 248 -1.88 -8.02 14.63
N LEU A 249 -2.88 -8.33 13.81
CA LEU A 249 -4.03 -9.16 14.23
C LEU A 249 -3.59 -10.55 14.66
N ALA A 250 -2.70 -11.19 13.90
CA ALA A 250 -2.17 -12.50 14.26
C ALA A 250 -1.36 -12.48 15.57
N LEU A 251 -0.59 -11.42 15.80
CA LEU A 251 0.16 -11.23 17.05
C LEU A 251 -0.73 -10.93 18.25
N LEU A 252 -1.82 -10.19 18.04
CA LEU A 252 -2.81 -9.91 19.07
C LEU A 252 -3.56 -11.17 19.50
N GLY A 253 -3.91 -12.05 18.56
CA GLY A 253 -4.72 -13.24 18.82
C GLY A 253 -6.12 -12.91 19.37
N GLU A 254 -6.74 -13.88 20.02
CA GLU A 254 -8.15 -13.81 20.46
C GLU A 254 -8.35 -13.05 21.79
N GLY A 255 -9.60 -12.75 22.16
CA GLY A 255 -9.98 -12.22 23.48
C GLY A 255 -10.33 -10.73 23.49
N PHE A 256 -10.11 -10.01 22.39
CA PHE A 256 -10.68 -8.68 22.20
C PHE A 256 -12.14 -8.77 21.73
N ARG A 257 -12.96 -7.78 22.08
CA ARG A 257 -14.40 -7.73 21.77
C ARG A 257 -14.64 -7.40 20.29
N HIS A 258 -13.76 -6.55 19.73
CA HIS A 258 -13.78 -6.06 18.36
C HIS A 258 -12.43 -5.40 18.05
N GLN A 259 -12.17 -5.04 16.78
CA GLN A 259 -10.85 -4.55 16.35
C GLN A 259 -10.46 -3.19 16.94
N GLN A 260 -11.44 -2.35 17.29
CA GLN A 260 -11.15 -1.12 18.02
C GLN A 260 -10.63 -1.40 19.44
N HIS A 261 -11.20 -2.37 20.18
CA HIS A 261 -10.70 -2.76 21.51
C HIS A 261 -9.26 -3.30 21.43
N ALA A 262 -8.95 -4.03 20.35
CA ALA A 262 -7.60 -4.50 20.07
C ALA A 262 -6.64 -3.34 19.75
N ALA A 263 -7.07 -2.35 18.96
CA ALA A 263 -6.27 -1.17 18.67
C ALA A 263 -6.04 -0.29 19.92
N GLU A 264 -7.04 -0.12 20.77
CA GLU A 264 -6.93 0.58 22.07
C GLU A 264 -5.87 -0.08 22.96
N PHE A 265 -5.81 -1.41 22.99
CA PHE A 265 -4.71 -2.12 23.64
C PHE A 265 -3.36 -1.77 23.02
N LEU A 266 -3.23 -1.79 21.69
CA LEU A 266 -1.95 -1.47 21.02
C LEU A 266 -1.47 -0.07 21.36
N TRP A 267 -2.37 0.91 21.43
CA TRP A 267 -2.06 2.26 21.88
C TRP A 267 -1.58 2.29 23.32
N TRP A 268 -2.36 1.69 24.23
CA TRP A 268 -2.05 1.66 25.65
C TRP A 268 -0.75 0.92 25.96
N ALA A 269 -0.50 -0.19 25.26
CA ALA A 269 0.66 -1.05 25.49
C ALA A 269 1.94 -0.42 24.94
N LYS A 270 1.87 0.28 23.79
CA LYS A 270 3.02 0.97 23.20
C LYS A 270 3.65 1.97 24.18
N ASP A 271 2.84 2.71 24.93
CA ASP A 271 3.33 3.70 25.90
C ASP A 271 3.92 3.06 27.18
N LYS A 272 3.85 1.74 27.31
CA LYS A 272 4.36 0.94 28.44
C LYS A 272 5.48 -0.04 28.06
N ALA A 273 5.83 -0.08 26.78
CA ALA A 273 6.76 -1.04 26.19
C ALA A 273 8.23 -0.64 26.38
#